data_AF-A0A7S1YGP9-F1
#
_entry.id   AF-A0A7S1YGP9-F1
#
_cell.length_a   1.000
_cell.length_b   1.000
_cell.length_c   1.000
_cell.angle_alpha   90.00
_cell.angle_beta   90.00
_cell.angle_gamma   90.00
#
_symmetry.space_group_name_H-M   'P 1'
#
loop_
_entity.id
_entity.type
_entity.pdbx_description
1 polymer ?
#
loop_
_entity_poly.entity_id
_entity_poly.type
_entity_poly.pdbx_seq_one_letter_code
_entity_poly.pdbx_strand_id
1 'polypeptide(L)'
;ERLHCGDASDLKWLDEIWKTKMKRDDAPPLKIVVDDASHISLHMITSVFFWFPRIEPGGLMVVEDIQPIHDANLFRTQFLPQIMNDLHFCGDPKETPDEPCFPTLQPLLASIHCEMHICIFQRNDKPAYEADLVVPEGALDHTTCKALTNSFGRKNGG
;
A
#
# COMPACT_ATOMS: atom_id res chain seq x y z
N GLU A 1 12.59 24.92 -1.89
CA GLU A 1 13.29 23.88 -2.69
C GLU A 1 12.26 22.90 -3.25
N ARG A 2 12.59 22.11 -4.29
CA ARG A 2 11.66 21.13 -4.90
C ARG A 2 12.18 19.68 -4.91
N LEU A 3 13.42 19.48 -4.49
CA LEU A 3 14.07 18.17 -4.37
C LEU A 3 14.54 18.02 -2.92
N HIS A 4 14.53 16.80 -2.41
CA HIS A 4 14.89 16.47 -1.03
C HIS A 4 15.80 15.25 -1.05
N CYS A 5 16.99 15.36 -0.44
CA CYS A 5 18.00 14.29 -0.44
C CYS A 5 17.99 13.56 0.90
N GLY A 6 17.84 12.23 0.87
CA GLY A 6 17.80 11.35 2.04
C GLY A 6 17.29 9.97 1.65
N ASP A 7 16.81 9.21 2.64
CA ASP A 7 16.46 7.80 2.48
C ASP A 7 14.94 7.60 2.50
N ALA A 8 14.37 7.10 1.40
CA ALA A 8 12.95 6.80 1.26
C ALA A 8 12.49 5.57 2.07
N SER A 9 13.40 4.83 2.70
CA SER A 9 13.08 3.79 3.67
C SER A 9 12.96 4.29 5.11
N ASP A 10 13.49 5.48 5.43
CA ASP A 10 13.37 6.08 6.77
C ASP A 10 12.05 6.86 6.90
N LEU A 11 11.07 6.21 7.53
CA LEU A 11 9.77 6.79 7.86
C LEU A 11 9.85 8.09 8.68
N LYS A 12 10.90 8.31 9.48
CA LYS A 12 11.09 9.56 10.24
C LYS A 12 11.58 10.68 9.34
N TRP A 13 12.51 10.40 8.45
CA TRP A 13 12.97 11.36 7.43
C TRP A 13 11.82 11.73 6.49
N LEU A 14 11.03 10.74 6.02
CA LEU A 14 9.83 10.98 5.22
C LEU A 14 8.82 11.88 5.95
N ASP A 15 8.54 11.62 7.24
CA ASP A 15 7.61 12.42 8.04
C ASP A 15 8.13 13.84 8.33
N GLU A 16 9.44 14.01 8.57
CA GLU A 16 10.09 15.32 8.70
C GLU A 16 9.99 16.13 7.40
N ILE A 17 10.32 15.54 6.25
CA ILE A 17 10.26 16.21 4.95
C ILE A 17 8.80 16.53 4.57
N TRP A 18 7.87 15.60 4.83
CA TRP A 18 6.44 15.83 4.67
C TRP A 18 5.99 17.05 5.47
N LYS A 19 6.26 17.10 6.78
CA LYS A 19 5.79 18.15 7.69
C LYS A 19 6.54 19.48 7.58
N THR A 20 7.81 19.48 7.17
CA THR A 20 8.64 20.70 7.15
C THR A 20 8.90 21.28 5.76
N LYS A 21 8.69 20.53 4.67
CA LYS A 21 8.98 20.97 3.28
C LYS A 21 7.78 20.86 2.34
N MET A 22 7.04 19.74 2.39
CA MET A 22 6.02 19.42 1.38
C MET A 22 4.62 19.92 1.74
N LYS A 23 4.14 19.63 2.96
CA LYS A 23 2.81 20.02 3.45
C LYS A 23 2.83 21.47 3.95
N ARG A 24 2.85 22.42 3.01
CA ARG A 24 2.80 23.86 3.28
C ARG A 24 1.36 24.37 3.28
N ASP A 25 1.10 25.49 3.96
CA ASP A 25 -0.22 26.14 3.97
C ASP A 25 -0.70 26.59 2.58
N ASP A 26 0.23 26.83 1.65
CA ASP A 26 -0.02 27.20 0.24
C ASP A 26 0.17 26.03 -0.74
N ALA A 27 0.43 24.81 -0.27
CA ALA A 27 0.60 23.64 -1.12
C ALA A 27 -0.76 23.09 -1.59
N PRO A 28 -0.90 22.68 -2.87
CA PRO A 28 -2.03 21.85 -3.27
C PRO A 28 -1.95 20.49 -2.56
N PRO A 29 -3.08 19.78 -2.35
CA PRO A 29 -3.05 18.47 -1.71
C PRO A 29 -2.31 17.44 -2.58
N LEU A 30 -1.84 16.36 -1.96
CA LEU A 30 -1.03 15.34 -2.61
C LEU A 30 -1.89 14.46 -3.54
N LYS A 31 -1.74 14.64 -4.86
CA LYS A 31 -2.55 13.94 -5.87
C LYS A 31 -1.94 12.65 -6.40
N ILE A 32 -0.62 12.63 -6.60
CA ILE A 32 0.10 11.52 -7.20
C ILE A 32 1.40 11.33 -6.41
N VAL A 33 1.72 10.09 -6.09
CA VAL A 33 3.04 9.64 -5.67
C VAL A 33 3.51 8.54 -6.62
N VAL A 34 4.79 8.54 -6.95
CA VAL A 34 5.44 7.49 -7.74
C VAL A 34 6.61 6.95 -6.93
N ASP A 35 6.60 5.65 -6.66
CA ASP A 35 7.77 4.92 -6.18
C ASP A 35 8.51 4.31 -7.36
N ASP A 36 9.57 5.01 -7.76
CA ASP A 36 10.63 4.55 -8.67
C ASP A 36 11.97 4.70 -7.92
N ALA A 37 12.09 3.97 -6.80
CA ALA A 37 13.18 4.15 -5.84
C ALA A 37 14.21 3.02 -5.87
N SER A 38 14.30 2.22 -4.79
CA SER A 38 15.35 1.20 -4.63
C SER A 38 14.94 -0.20 -5.09
N HIS A 39 13.68 -0.40 -5.46
CA HIS A 39 13.05 -1.68 -5.82
C HIS A 39 13.21 -2.81 -4.77
N ILE A 40 13.61 -2.48 -3.54
CA ILE A 40 13.65 -3.40 -2.40
C ILE A 40 12.23 -3.50 -1.83
N SER A 41 11.66 -4.71 -1.80
CA SER A 41 10.25 -4.96 -1.43
C SER A 41 9.83 -4.30 -0.12
N LEU A 42 10.72 -4.28 0.89
CA LEU A 42 10.45 -3.63 2.17
C LEU A 42 10.29 -2.10 2.01
N HIS A 43 11.14 -1.46 1.21
CA HIS A 43 11.07 -0.02 0.97
C HIS A 43 9.82 0.33 0.16
N MET A 44 9.48 -0.49 -0.83
CA MET A 44 8.26 -0.33 -1.65
C MET A 44 6.99 -0.41 -0.80
N ILE A 45 6.89 -1.35 0.16
CA ILE A 45 5.73 -1.35 1.08
C ILE A 45 5.78 -0.22 2.10
N THR A 46 6.96 0.15 2.63
CA THR A 46 7.13 1.31 3.52
C THR A 46 6.59 2.59 2.87
N SER A 47 6.93 2.79 1.60
CA SER A 47 6.45 3.88 0.76
C SER A 47 4.92 3.84 0.59
N VAL A 48 4.34 2.68 0.27
CA VAL A 48 2.87 2.52 0.16
C VAL A 48 2.15 2.81 1.49
N PHE A 49 2.60 2.25 2.61
CA PHE A 49 1.99 2.48 3.93
C PHE A 49 2.13 3.92 4.41
N PHE A 50 3.24 4.60 4.09
CA PHE A 50 3.42 6.01 4.43
C PHE A 50 2.60 6.94 3.54
N TRP A 51 2.72 6.79 2.22
CA TRP A 51 2.16 7.75 1.26
C TRP A 51 0.69 7.52 0.96
N PHE A 52 0.21 6.28 0.79
CA PHE A 52 -1.16 6.04 0.34
C PHE A 52 -2.23 6.67 1.27
N PRO A 53 -2.10 6.63 2.62
CA PRO A 53 -3.01 7.36 3.51
C PRO A 53 -3.01 8.89 3.33
N ARG A 54 -1.87 9.47 2.91
CA ARG A 54 -1.62 10.92 2.78
C ARG A 54 -2.06 11.50 1.41
N ILE A 55 -2.37 10.66 0.43
CA ILE A 55 -2.88 11.07 -0.91
C ILE A 55 -4.37 11.47 -0.81
N GLU A 56 -4.77 12.50 -1.57
CA GLU A 56 -6.14 13.05 -1.57
C GLU A 56 -7.17 12.13 -2.25
N PRO A 57 -8.48 12.32 -1.99
CA PRO A 57 -9.55 11.51 -2.60
C PRO A 57 -9.45 11.44 -4.12
N GLY A 58 -9.52 10.23 -4.69
CA GLY A 58 -9.36 10.00 -6.13
C GLY A 58 -7.91 10.05 -6.67
N GLY A 59 -6.92 10.42 -5.85
CA GLY A 59 -5.50 10.41 -6.21
C GLY A 59 -4.88 9.02 -6.39
N LEU A 60 -3.61 8.96 -6.80
CA LEU A 60 -2.93 7.74 -7.26
C LEU A 60 -1.59 7.51 -6.53
N MET A 61 -1.37 6.29 -6.04
CA MET A 61 -0.04 5.77 -5.72
C MET A 61 0.41 4.88 -6.89
N VAL A 62 1.54 5.20 -7.50
CA VAL A 62 2.20 4.37 -8.52
C VAL A 62 3.41 3.69 -7.87
N VAL A 63 3.61 2.41 -8.17
CA VAL A 63 4.80 1.65 -7.79
C VAL A 63 5.36 1.00 -9.05
N GLU A 64 6.56 1.43 -9.43
CA GLU A 64 7.27 0.98 -10.64
C GLU A 64 8.30 -0.12 -10.30
N ASP A 65 8.82 -0.75 -11.36
CA ASP A 65 9.77 -1.86 -11.32
C ASP A 65 9.49 -2.97 -10.29
N ILE A 66 8.22 -3.41 -10.23
CA ILE A 66 7.78 -4.65 -9.53
C ILE A 66 8.21 -5.94 -10.26
N GLN A 67 9.46 -5.96 -10.73
CA GLN A 67 10.04 -7.00 -11.57
C GLN A 67 10.19 -8.36 -10.84
N PRO A 68 10.30 -9.50 -11.55
CA PRO A 68 10.57 -10.81 -10.95
C PRO A 68 12.01 -10.99 -10.42
N ILE A 69 12.68 -9.91 -10.00
CA ILE A 69 14.03 -9.92 -9.40
C ILE A 69 13.95 -10.22 -7.90
N HIS A 70 15.04 -10.75 -7.32
CA HIS A 70 15.10 -11.16 -5.90
C HIS A 70 14.50 -10.13 -4.95
N ASP A 71 14.93 -8.87 -5.07
CA ASP A 71 14.64 -7.84 -4.08
C ASP A 71 13.22 -7.26 -4.19
N ALA A 72 12.62 -7.23 -5.40
CA ALA A 72 11.26 -6.73 -5.66
C ALA A 72 10.19 -7.84 -5.64
N ASN A 73 10.58 -9.11 -5.76
CA ASN A 73 9.61 -10.20 -5.97
C ASN A 73 8.75 -10.52 -4.73
N LEU A 74 9.14 -10.14 -3.51
CA LEU A 74 8.27 -10.28 -2.33
C LEU A 74 7.10 -9.29 -2.39
N PHE A 75 7.31 -8.05 -2.84
CA PHE A 75 6.20 -7.12 -3.09
C PHE A 75 5.18 -7.75 -4.07
N ARG A 76 5.68 -8.32 -5.17
CA ARG A 76 4.84 -8.95 -6.20
C ARG A 76 4.13 -10.22 -5.75
N THR A 77 4.75 -11.06 -4.91
CA THR A 77 4.25 -12.40 -4.55
C THR A 77 3.60 -12.49 -3.16
N GLN A 78 3.78 -11.47 -2.32
CA GLN A 78 3.34 -11.47 -0.92
C GLN A 78 2.46 -10.26 -0.59
N PHE A 79 2.87 -9.05 -1.01
CA PHE A 79 2.09 -7.84 -0.75
C PHE A 79 0.91 -7.67 -1.72
N LEU A 80 1.15 -7.77 -3.03
CA LEU A 80 0.09 -7.59 -4.04
C LEU A 80 -1.12 -8.53 -3.85
N PRO A 81 -0.96 -9.85 -3.57
CA PRO A 81 -2.11 -10.72 -3.32
C PRO A 81 -2.94 -10.31 -2.09
N GLN A 82 -2.30 -9.77 -1.04
CA GLN A 82 -2.99 -9.29 0.16
C GLN A 82 -3.81 -8.03 -0.13
N ILE A 83 -3.22 -7.01 -0.74
CA ILE A 83 -3.96 -5.76 -1.04
C ILE A 83 -5.00 -5.95 -2.17
N MET A 84 -4.79 -6.91 -3.09
CA MET A 84 -5.81 -7.32 -4.07
C MET A 84 -6.97 -8.11 -3.43
N ASN A 85 -6.73 -8.91 -2.40
CA ASN A 85 -7.79 -9.54 -1.61
C ASN A 85 -8.64 -8.46 -0.90
N ASP A 86 -7.97 -7.48 -0.28
CA ASP A 86 -8.61 -6.39 0.45
C ASP A 86 -9.46 -5.47 -0.46
N LEU A 87 -9.05 -5.25 -1.72
CA LEU A 87 -9.88 -4.57 -2.73
C LEU A 87 -11.24 -5.26 -2.94
N HIS A 88 -11.28 -6.59 -2.85
CA HIS A 88 -12.47 -7.41 -3.03
C HIS A 88 -13.19 -7.73 -1.70
N PHE A 89 -12.79 -7.09 -0.60
CA PHE A 89 -13.40 -7.29 0.72
C PHE A 89 -14.78 -6.60 0.83
N CYS A 90 -15.81 -7.30 0.35
CA CYS A 90 -17.21 -6.86 0.36
C CYS A 90 -18.01 -7.25 1.62
N GLY A 91 -17.34 -7.65 2.71
CA GLY A 91 -17.90 -8.55 3.72
C GLY A 91 -19.21 -8.13 4.39
N ASP A 92 -20.22 -9.02 4.39
CA ASP A 92 -21.21 -9.07 5.48
C ASP A 92 -20.60 -9.89 6.64
N PRO A 93 -20.42 -9.30 7.84
CA PRO A 93 -19.89 -9.99 9.01
C PRO A 93 -20.70 -11.22 9.47
N LYS A 94 -21.89 -11.46 8.91
CA LYS A 94 -22.72 -12.65 9.18
C LYS A 94 -22.39 -13.84 8.29
N GLU A 95 -21.79 -13.62 7.11
CA GLU A 95 -21.57 -14.67 6.10
C GLU A 95 -20.08 -14.98 5.90
N THR A 96 -19.19 -14.00 6.06
CA THR A 96 -17.73 -14.16 5.99
C THR A 96 -17.05 -13.54 7.22
N PRO A 97 -16.39 -14.34 8.09
CA PRO A 97 -15.68 -13.85 9.27
C PRO A 97 -14.21 -13.45 8.96
N ASP A 98 -13.88 -13.26 7.68
CA ASP A 98 -12.53 -12.89 7.25
C ASP A 98 -12.24 -11.43 7.61
N GLU A 99 -10.98 -11.16 7.97
CA GLU A 99 -10.46 -9.83 8.29
C GLU A 99 -9.58 -9.35 7.12
N PRO A 100 -9.63 -8.07 6.73
CA PRO A 100 -8.73 -7.53 5.71
C PRO A 100 -7.27 -7.63 6.18
N CYS A 101 -6.35 -7.92 5.27
CA CYS A 101 -4.92 -8.05 5.56
C CYS A 101 -4.34 -6.71 6.07
N PHE A 102 -4.79 -5.59 5.49
CA PHE A 102 -4.30 -4.24 5.74
C PHE A 102 -5.46 -3.28 6.10
N PRO A 103 -6.03 -3.37 7.32
CA PRO A 103 -7.18 -2.55 7.74
C PRO A 103 -6.94 -1.04 7.74
N THR A 104 -5.69 -0.58 7.61
CA THR A 104 -5.32 0.83 7.43
C THR A 104 -5.32 1.30 5.97
N LEU A 105 -5.21 0.39 4.99
CA LEU A 105 -5.22 0.70 3.56
C LEU A 105 -6.56 0.37 2.91
N GLN A 106 -7.18 -0.76 3.28
CA GLN A 106 -8.43 -1.25 2.70
C GLN A 106 -9.55 -0.19 2.68
N PRO A 107 -9.81 0.58 3.76
CA PRO A 107 -10.89 1.57 3.77
C PRO A 107 -10.64 2.80 2.88
N LEU A 108 -9.47 2.90 2.24
CA LEU A 108 -9.02 4.03 1.41
C LEU A 108 -8.88 3.67 -0.07
N LEU A 109 -8.99 2.38 -0.40
CA LEU A 109 -8.75 1.83 -1.72
C LEU A 109 -10.01 1.90 -2.59
N ALA A 110 -9.84 2.26 -3.87
CA ALA A 110 -10.91 2.25 -4.89
C ALA A 110 -10.65 1.23 -6.00
N SER A 111 -9.39 1.09 -6.43
CA SER A 111 -8.98 0.15 -7.48
C SER A 111 -7.49 -0.18 -7.38
N ILE A 112 -7.11 -1.28 -8.03
CA ILE A 112 -5.73 -1.64 -8.32
C ILE A 112 -5.65 -1.94 -9.82
N HIS A 113 -4.72 -1.30 -10.51
CA HIS A 113 -4.39 -1.58 -11.90
C HIS A 113 -2.92 -1.97 -11.99
N CYS A 114 -2.62 -3.16 -12.50
CA CYS A 114 -1.24 -3.64 -12.64
C CYS A 114 -0.98 -4.11 -14.07
N GLU A 115 0.15 -3.67 -14.61
CA GLU A 115 0.63 -3.97 -15.96
C GLU A 115 2.06 -4.54 -15.87
N MET A 116 2.78 -4.64 -17.00
CA MET A 116 4.16 -5.11 -17.00
C MET A 116 5.05 -4.19 -16.14
N HIS A 117 5.50 -4.72 -15.00
CA HIS A 117 6.43 -4.09 -14.04
C HIS A 117 5.89 -2.86 -13.28
N ILE A 118 4.60 -2.53 -13.38
CA ILE A 118 4.01 -1.35 -12.72
C ILE A 118 2.65 -1.69 -12.08
N CYS A 119 2.37 -1.13 -10.90
CA CYS A 119 1.05 -1.12 -10.28
C CYS A 119 0.62 0.29 -9.88
N ILE A 120 -0.68 0.57 -9.98
CA ILE A 120 -1.31 1.83 -9.60
C ILE A 120 -2.44 1.50 -8.62
N PHE A 121 -2.41 2.10 -7.44
CA PHE A 121 -3.47 2.03 -6.43
C PHE A 121 -4.23 3.36 -6.39
N GLN A 122 -5.54 3.31 -6.58
CA GLN A 122 -6.39 4.51 -6.58
C GLN A 122 -7.04 4.75 -5.22
N ARG A 123 -7.05 6.01 -4.77
CA ARG A 123 -7.80 6.47 -3.60
C ARG A 123 -9.29 6.54 -3.86
N ASN A 124 -10.09 6.14 -2.86
CA ASN A 124 -11.54 6.35 -2.84
C ASN A 124 -11.92 7.78 -2.36
N ASP A 125 -13.16 7.93 -1.90
CA ASP A 125 -13.75 9.20 -1.44
C ASP A 125 -13.28 9.65 -0.04
N LYS A 126 -12.62 8.78 0.73
CA LYS A 126 -12.21 9.09 2.11
C LYS A 126 -11.13 10.18 2.15
N PRO A 127 -11.20 11.12 3.10
CA PRO A 127 -10.14 12.12 3.30
C PRO A 127 -8.74 11.51 3.47
N ALA A 128 -7.72 12.28 3.09
CA ALA A 128 -6.33 11.97 3.42
C ALA A 128 -6.09 12.10 4.94
N TYR A 129 -5.20 11.27 5.49
CA TYR A 129 -4.74 11.39 6.87
C TYR A 129 -3.28 10.96 7.01
N GLU A 130 -2.65 11.34 8.13
CA GLU A 130 -1.29 10.93 8.48
C GLU A 130 -1.38 9.66 9.31
N ALA A 131 -1.09 8.52 8.67
CA ALA A 131 -1.02 7.23 9.35
C ALA A 131 0.25 7.11 10.23
N ASP A 132 0.16 6.24 11.23
CA ASP A 132 1.28 5.85 12.10
C ASP A 132 2.50 5.39 11.29
N LEU A 133 3.69 5.66 11.82
CA LEU A 133 4.97 5.36 11.17
C LEU A 133 5.39 3.89 11.40
N VAL A 134 4.49 2.95 11.07
CA VAL A 134 4.67 1.51 11.24
C VAL A 134 4.16 0.75 10.01
N VAL A 135 5.00 -0.12 9.46
CA VAL A 135 4.59 -1.13 8.47
C VAL A 135 4.08 -2.37 9.22
N PRO A 136 2.90 -2.93 8.88
CA PRO A 136 2.39 -4.14 9.53
C PRO A 136 3.31 -5.35 9.39
N GLU A 137 3.45 -6.11 10.48
CA GLU A 137 4.11 -7.42 10.47
C GLU A 137 3.36 -8.37 9.52
N GLY A 138 4.10 -9.12 8.69
CA GLY A 138 3.51 -9.97 7.65
C GLY A 138 3.15 -9.27 6.32
N ALA A 139 3.39 -7.96 6.16
CA ALA A 139 3.15 -7.29 4.88
C ALA A 139 3.98 -7.85 3.68
N LEU A 140 5.05 -8.62 3.95
CA LEU A 140 5.79 -9.42 2.95
C LEU A 140 5.67 -10.95 3.16
N ASP A 141 4.63 -11.42 3.85
CA ASP A 141 4.31 -12.84 4.02
C ASP A 141 2.79 -13.03 3.96
N HIS A 142 2.26 -13.49 2.83
CA HIS A 142 0.81 -13.64 2.67
C HIS A 142 0.21 -14.73 3.57
N THR A 143 1.03 -15.56 4.23
CA THR A 143 0.53 -16.62 5.12
C THR A 143 0.08 -16.09 6.48
N THR A 144 0.42 -14.86 6.86
CA THR A 144 -0.12 -14.22 8.07
C THR A 144 -1.56 -13.74 7.86
N CYS A 145 -1.98 -13.45 6.62
CA CYS A 145 -3.33 -13.00 6.33
C CYS A 145 -4.34 -14.18 6.32
N LYS A 146 -5.29 -14.12 7.27
CA LYS A 146 -6.33 -15.15 7.47
C LYS A 146 -7.22 -15.33 6.24
N ALA A 147 -7.63 -14.24 5.59
CA ALA A 147 -8.52 -14.29 4.42
C ALA A 147 -7.94 -15.12 3.26
N LEU A 148 -6.63 -15.01 3.02
CA LEU A 148 -5.94 -15.79 1.99
C LEU A 148 -5.75 -17.25 2.42
N THR A 149 -5.30 -17.51 3.65
CA THR A 149 -5.08 -18.88 4.13
C THR A 149 -6.38 -19.69 4.27
N ASN A 150 -7.48 -19.06 4.70
CA ASN A 150 -8.82 -19.65 4.70
C ASN A 150 -9.28 -20.06 3.29
N SER A 151 -8.98 -19.22 2.29
CA SER A 151 -9.40 -19.44 0.89
C SER A 151 -8.75 -20.69 0.28
N PHE A 152 -7.46 -20.94 0.55
CA PHE A 152 -6.79 -22.18 0.14
C PHE A 152 -7.09 -23.38 1.07
N GLY A 153 -7.56 -23.13 2.30
CA GLY A 153 -7.94 -24.16 3.26
C GLY A 153 -9.27 -24.89 2.97
N ARG A 154 -10.12 -24.34 2.10
CA ARG A 154 -11.39 -24.96 1.68
C ARG A 154 -11.14 -26.20 0.81
N LYS A 155 -10.98 -27.36 1.47
CA LYS A 155 -11.12 -28.67 0.82
C LYS A 155 -12.49 -28.75 0.12
N ASN A 156 -12.52 -29.35 -1.07
CA ASN A 156 -13.74 -29.64 -1.80
C ASN A 156 -14.66 -30.57 -0.98
N GLY A 157 -15.65 -29.99 -0.31
CA GLY A 157 -16.83 -30.71 0.16
C GLY A 157 -17.88 -30.69 -0.95
N GLY A 158 -18.28 -31.87 -1.43
CA GLY A 158 -19.42 -32.07 -2.32
C GLY A 158 -20.63 -32.64 -1.57
#